data_AF-A0ABD1WF28-F1
#
_entry.id   AF-A0ABD1WF28-F1
#
_cell.length_a   1.000
_cell.length_b   1.000
_cell.length_c   1.000
_cell.angle_alpha   90.00
_cell.angle_beta   90.00
_cell.angle_gamma   90.00
#
_symmetry.space_group_name_H-M   'P 1'
#
loop_
_entity.id
_entity.type
_entity.pdbx_description
1 polymer ?
#
loop_
_entity_poly.entity_id
_entity_poly.type
_entity_poly.pdbx_seq_one_letter_code
_entity_poly.pdbx_strand_id
1 'polypeptide(L)'
;MTTNENELKKRLEELQKQLAKKQMFEGSVSTIRSLVQQHYSSASPSLQQLFYSVISRVATILKTRYTSPGFWNAGLTLFQEAEQLVSNASERKHLQGCITQAREHLGEVGNLSEELRPSHNRRGYLFEGHLTVDPEPPQPDWLLQSNLLTATALLGGESSGGEAGSVNTLEGAANLIEELVNRLDDIVPEILDNDAAVPRAPPASKQVVAKLPVTTVTEEVLSKLGKDAVCSICQENLVANDKMQELPCKHTFHPPCLKPWLDVHNSCPICRHELQTDDHAYESWKEREKEAEEERKGAANAVRGGEYMYV
;
A
#
# COMPACT_ATOMS: atom_id res chain seq x y z
N MET A 1 40.54 -24.75 -8.89
CA MET A 1 39.82 -24.21 -7.71
C MET A 1 39.70 -22.68 -7.77
N THR A 2 40.80 -21.93 -7.89
CA THR A 2 40.81 -20.45 -7.94
C THR A 2 39.88 -19.81 -8.99
N THR A 3 39.71 -20.41 -10.17
CA THR A 3 38.78 -19.93 -11.19
C THR A 3 37.31 -19.93 -10.75
N ASN A 4 36.89 -20.93 -9.97
CA ASN A 4 35.51 -21.00 -9.47
C ASN A 4 35.27 -19.97 -8.35
N GLU A 5 36.24 -19.77 -7.45
CA GLU A 5 36.15 -18.71 -6.44
C GLU A 5 36.11 -17.31 -7.06
N ASN A 6 36.89 -17.05 -8.11
CA ASN A 6 36.89 -15.75 -8.79
C ASN A 6 35.55 -15.47 -9.49
N GLU A 7 34.89 -16.50 -10.02
CA GLU A 7 33.55 -16.35 -10.61
C GLU A 7 32.48 -16.13 -9.54
N LEU A 8 32.56 -16.83 -8.39
CA LEU A 8 31.72 -16.57 -7.22
C LEU A 8 31.90 -15.13 -6.69
N LYS A 9 33.13 -14.60 -6.66
CA LYS A 9 33.40 -13.21 -6.26
C LYS A 9 32.68 -12.20 -7.17
N LYS A 10 32.85 -12.32 -8.50
CA LYS A 10 32.14 -11.47 -9.47
C LYS A 10 30.62 -11.55 -9.33
N ARG A 11 30.09 -12.77 -9.12
CA ARG A 11 28.65 -12.98 -8.94
C ARG A 11 28.13 -12.32 -7.67
N LEU A 12 28.90 -12.36 -6.57
CA LEU A 12 28.58 -11.65 -5.32
C LEU A 12 28.64 -10.12 -5.47
N GLU A 13 29.63 -9.59 -6.19
CA GLU A 13 29.73 -8.16 -6.49
C GLU A 13 28.55 -7.66 -7.34
N GLU A 14 28.12 -8.45 -8.33
CA GLU A 14 26.96 -8.10 -9.14
C GLU A 14 25.65 -8.19 -8.35
N LEU A 15 25.47 -9.23 -7.53
CA LEU A 15 24.34 -9.32 -6.59
C LEU A 15 24.33 -8.13 -5.63
N GLN A 16 25.50 -7.65 -5.16
CA GLN A 16 25.60 -6.48 -4.27
C GLN A 16 25.10 -5.18 -4.94
N LYS A 17 25.26 -5.02 -6.26
CA LYS A 17 24.65 -3.91 -7.01
C LYS A 17 23.15 -4.10 -7.17
N GLN A 18 22.70 -5.34 -7.41
CA GLN A 18 21.29 -5.66 -7.60
C GLN A 18 20.47 -5.50 -6.31
N LEU A 19 21.07 -5.69 -5.13
CA LEU A 19 20.45 -5.38 -3.83
C LEU A 19 20.01 -3.91 -3.67
N ALA A 20 20.57 -2.97 -4.43
CA ALA A 20 20.12 -1.57 -4.41
C ALA A 20 18.85 -1.33 -5.26
N LYS A 21 18.47 -2.26 -6.12
CA LYS A 21 17.28 -2.20 -6.99
C LYS A 21 16.14 -2.98 -6.33
N LYS A 22 15.09 -2.29 -5.86
CA LYS A 22 13.94 -2.91 -5.17
C LYS A 22 13.40 -4.15 -5.90
N GLN A 23 13.16 -4.02 -7.20
CA GLN A 23 12.62 -5.08 -8.07
C GLN A 23 13.44 -6.38 -8.08
N MET A 24 14.74 -6.30 -7.80
CA MET A 24 15.66 -7.44 -7.82
C MET A 24 16.02 -7.94 -6.41
N PHE A 25 15.57 -7.26 -5.35
CA PHE A 25 16.07 -7.49 -3.99
C PHE A 25 15.80 -8.91 -3.49
N GLU A 26 14.56 -9.38 -3.52
CA GLU A 26 14.18 -10.71 -3.02
C GLU A 26 14.84 -11.84 -3.80
N GLY A 27 14.89 -11.72 -5.13
CA GLY A 27 15.60 -12.67 -6.00
C GLY A 27 17.11 -12.68 -5.74
N SER A 28 17.70 -11.52 -5.48
CA SER A 28 19.12 -11.38 -5.12
C SER A 28 19.39 -12.02 -3.76
N VAL A 29 18.59 -11.71 -2.72
CA VAL A 29 18.69 -12.30 -1.39
C VAL A 29 18.53 -13.82 -1.44
N SER A 30 17.54 -14.33 -2.19
CA SER A 30 17.33 -15.77 -2.40
C SER A 30 18.51 -16.45 -3.11
N THR A 31 19.15 -15.75 -4.06
CA THR A 31 20.35 -16.24 -4.76
C THR A 31 21.56 -16.24 -3.82
N ILE A 32 21.78 -15.17 -3.06
CA ILE A 32 22.85 -15.07 -2.05
C ILE A 32 22.70 -16.21 -1.04
N ARG A 33 21.49 -16.44 -0.53
CA ARG A 33 21.16 -17.51 0.40
C ARG A 33 21.59 -18.89 -0.12
N SER A 34 21.17 -19.23 -1.34
CA SER A 34 21.56 -20.49 -2.00
C SER A 34 23.08 -20.62 -2.17
N LEU A 35 23.77 -19.54 -2.53
CA LEU A 35 25.24 -19.53 -2.66
C LEU A 35 25.96 -19.70 -1.30
N VAL A 36 25.43 -19.09 -0.23
CA VAL A 36 25.96 -19.24 1.13
C VAL A 36 25.82 -20.70 1.58
N GLN A 37 24.64 -21.30 1.44
CA GLN A 37 24.41 -22.71 1.77
C GLN A 37 25.37 -23.66 1.02
N GLN A 38 25.56 -23.44 -0.29
CA GLN A 38 26.30 -24.38 -1.16
C GLN A 38 27.82 -24.22 -1.07
N HIS A 39 28.32 -23.01 -0.80
CA HIS A 39 29.75 -22.71 -0.98
C HIS A 39 30.46 -22.22 0.28
N TYR A 40 29.78 -21.65 1.28
CA TYR A 40 30.44 -20.99 2.42
C TYR A 40 31.41 -21.92 3.19
N SER A 41 30.99 -23.16 3.48
CA SER A 41 31.81 -24.15 4.20
C SER A 41 33.04 -24.63 3.42
N SER A 42 33.06 -24.45 2.10
CA SER A 42 34.15 -24.85 1.19
C SER A 42 35.02 -23.67 0.72
N ALA A 43 34.61 -22.44 1.03
CA ALA A 43 35.22 -21.22 0.52
C ALA A 43 36.50 -20.84 1.29
N SER A 44 37.43 -20.16 0.60
CA SER A 44 38.57 -19.53 1.28
C SER A 44 38.10 -18.45 2.27
N PRO A 45 38.89 -18.12 3.32
CA PRO A 45 38.55 -17.05 4.27
C PRO A 45 38.28 -15.70 3.58
N SER A 46 38.97 -15.42 2.46
CA SER A 46 38.76 -14.20 1.66
C SER A 46 37.35 -14.12 1.06
N LEU A 47 36.79 -15.27 0.65
CA LEU A 47 35.47 -15.37 0.05
C LEU A 47 34.37 -15.44 1.13
N GLN A 48 34.63 -16.10 2.27
CA GLN A 48 33.75 -16.05 3.44
C GLN A 48 33.54 -14.62 3.96
N GLN A 49 34.60 -13.80 4.00
CA GLN A 49 34.49 -12.37 4.33
C GLN A 49 33.66 -11.58 3.31
N LEU A 50 33.77 -11.90 2.02
CA LEU A 50 32.94 -11.27 0.98
C LEU A 50 31.45 -11.65 1.15
N PHE A 51 31.14 -12.93 1.39
CA PHE A 51 29.79 -13.37 1.73
C PHE A 51 29.23 -12.60 2.94
N TYR A 52 29.98 -12.51 4.03
CA TYR A 52 29.58 -11.77 5.23
C TYR A 52 29.37 -10.27 4.97
N SER A 53 30.22 -9.65 4.14
CA SER A 53 30.07 -8.25 3.72
C SER A 53 28.78 -8.03 2.91
N VAL A 54 28.45 -8.94 1.98
CA VAL A 54 27.19 -8.91 1.22
C VAL A 54 25.98 -9.10 2.14
N ILE A 55 26.01 -10.06 3.06
CA ILE A 55 24.92 -10.27 4.04
C ILE A 55 24.75 -9.04 4.95
N SER A 56 25.85 -8.45 5.42
CA SER A 56 25.81 -7.20 6.21
C SER A 56 25.27 -6.02 5.40
N ARG A 57 25.51 -5.99 4.09
CA ARG A 57 24.90 -5.01 3.18
C ARG A 57 23.39 -5.21 3.05
N VAL A 58 22.89 -6.45 2.97
CA VAL A 58 21.44 -6.75 3.03
C VAL A 58 20.82 -6.17 4.31
N ALA A 59 21.42 -6.46 5.47
CA ALA A 59 20.96 -5.93 6.76
C ALA A 59 20.95 -4.39 6.78
N THR A 60 21.98 -3.74 6.23
CA THR A 60 22.04 -2.27 6.15
C THR A 60 20.94 -1.70 5.25
N ILE A 61 20.63 -2.35 4.12
CA ILE A 61 19.60 -1.90 3.18
C ILE A 61 18.20 -2.01 3.81
N LEU A 62 17.89 -3.14 4.46
CA LEU A 62 16.63 -3.31 5.20
C LEU A 62 16.45 -2.20 6.25
N LYS A 63 17.48 -1.93 7.07
CA LYS A 63 17.44 -0.87 8.09
C LYS A 63 17.29 0.56 7.55
N THR A 64 17.56 0.82 6.26
CA THR A 64 17.69 2.19 5.72
C THR A 64 16.79 2.54 4.54
N ARG A 65 16.19 1.54 3.87
CA ARG A 65 15.42 1.76 2.63
C ARG A 65 14.11 0.99 2.53
N TYR A 66 14.00 -0.17 3.17
CA TYR A 66 12.88 -1.09 2.91
C TYR A 66 12.11 -1.38 4.19
N THR A 67 10.80 -1.14 4.18
CA THR A 67 9.89 -1.33 5.33
C THR A 67 8.82 -2.39 5.10
N SER A 68 8.73 -2.97 3.89
CA SER A 68 7.82 -4.09 3.60
C SER A 68 8.18 -5.34 4.43
N PRO A 69 7.21 -5.99 5.09
CA PRO A 69 7.40 -7.29 5.73
C PRO A 69 7.97 -8.37 4.80
N GLY A 70 7.70 -8.32 3.49
CA GLY A 70 8.24 -9.28 2.51
C GLY A 70 9.76 -9.26 2.46
N PHE A 71 10.34 -8.06 2.31
CA PHE A 71 11.79 -7.87 2.30
C PHE A 71 12.45 -8.24 3.62
N TRP A 72 11.81 -7.92 4.75
CA TRP A 72 12.30 -8.29 6.08
C TRP A 72 12.26 -9.80 6.34
N ASN A 73 11.25 -10.51 5.85
CA ASN A 73 11.18 -11.97 5.91
C ASN A 73 12.25 -12.65 5.03
N ALA A 74 12.43 -12.16 3.80
CA ALA A 74 13.52 -12.61 2.93
C ALA A 74 14.90 -12.40 3.59
N GLY A 75 15.12 -11.25 4.23
CA GLY A 75 16.32 -10.96 5.03
C GLY A 75 16.48 -11.89 6.23
N LEU A 76 15.41 -12.10 7.01
CA LEU A 76 15.40 -12.96 8.20
C LEU A 76 15.84 -14.38 7.87
N THR A 77 15.33 -14.98 6.80
CA THR A 77 15.73 -16.33 6.37
C THR A 77 17.22 -16.40 5.99
N LEU A 78 17.74 -15.40 5.27
CA LEU A 78 19.17 -15.30 4.96
C LEU A 78 20.03 -15.18 6.23
N PHE A 79 19.62 -14.37 7.21
CA PHE A 79 20.41 -14.17 8.44
C PHE A 79 20.44 -15.43 9.31
N GLN A 80 19.31 -16.14 9.45
CA GLN A 80 19.22 -17.39 10.20
C GLN A 80 20.13 -18.49 9.62
N GLU A 81 20.16 -18.62 8.29
CA GLU A 81 21.03 -19.60 7.63
C GLU A 81 22.51 -19.20 7.70
N ALA A 82 22.82 -17.90 7.54
CA ALA A 82 24.18 -17.40 7.69
C ALA A 82 24.73 -17.58 9.11
N GLU A 83 23.91 -17.38 10.15
CA GLU A 83 24.31 -17.54 11.56
C GLU A 83 24.87 -18.95 11.84
N GLN A 84 24.23 -19.99 11.27
CA GLN A 84 24.59 -21.39 11.46
C GLN A 84 25.91 -21.76 10.76
N LEU A 85 26.24 -21.09 9.66
CA LEU A 85 27.40 -21.40 8.82
C LEU A 85 28.65 -20.57 9.18
N VAL A 86 28.47 -19.36 9.73
CA VAL A 86 29.56 -18.45 10.08
C VAL A 86 30.43 -19.01 11.21
N SER A 87 31.73 -19.15 10.95
CA SER A 87 32.72 -19.63 11.93
C SER A 87 33.02 -18.60 13.03
N ASN A 88 33.05 -17.31 12.69
CA ASN A 88 33.52 -16.23 13.56
C ASN A 88 32.47 -15.78 14.58
N ALA A 89 32.83 -15.79 15.87
CA ALA A 89 31.91 -15.46 16.96
C ALA A 89 31.36 -14.01 16.89
N SER A 90 32.19 -13.04 16.49
CA SER A 90 31.77 -11.63 16.35
C SER A 90 30.75 -11.42 15.21
N GLU A 91 30.95 -12.10 14.09
CA GLU A 91 30.04 -12.08 12.94
C GLU A 91 28.72 -12.75 13.29
N ARG A 92 28.75 -13.90 13.98
CA ARG A 92 27.56 -14.58 14.48
C ARG A 92 26.74 -13.69 15.43
N LYS A 93 27.40 -13.01 16.37
CA LYS A 93 26.75 -12.05 17.28
C LYS A 93 26.10 -10.87 16.54
N HIS A 94 26.72 -10.37 15.45
CA HIS A 94 26.11 -9.34 14.62
C HIS A 94 24.87 -9.85 13.86
N LEU A 95 24.93 -11.07 13.31
CA LEU A 95 23.79 -11.70 12.65
C LEU A 95 22.62 -11.96 13.61
N GLN A 96 22.90 -12.41 14.85
CA GLN A 96 21.89 -12.54 15.91
C GLN A 96 21.15 -11.21 16.19
N GLY A 97 21.89 -10.09 16.23
CA GLY A 97 21.29 -8.76 16.34
C GLY A 97 20.42 -8.39 15.13
N CYS A 98 20.81 -8.79 13.92
CA CYS A 98 20.00 -8.60 12.71
C CYS A 98 18.73 -9.47 12.69
N ILE A 99 18.82 -10.72 13.17
CA ILE A 99 17.67 -11.65 13.32
C ILE A 99 16.66 -11.08 14.31
N THR A 100 17.14 -10.60 15.47
CA THR A 100 16.29 -10.00 16.51
C THR A 100 15.56 -8.78 15.96
N GLN A 101 16.28 -7.85 15.34
CA GLN A 101 15.70 -6.65 14.73
C GLN A 101 14.69 -6.97 13.62
N ALA A 102 14.93 -8.02 12.82
CA ALA A 102 13.99 -8.45 11.79
C ALA A 102 12.70 -9.06 12.39
N ARG A 103 12.79 -9.85 13.47
CA ARG A 103 11.62 -10.37 14.19
C ARG A 103 10.80 -9.26 14.85
N GLU A 104 11.46 -8.27 15.45
CA GLU A 104 10.81 -7.07 15.99
C GLU A 104 10.04 -6.32 14.91
N HIS A 105 10.64 -6.12 13.72
CA HIS A 105 9.98 -5.45 12.59
C HIS A 105 8.79 -6.27 12.02
N LEU A 106 8.86 -7.60 12.05
CA LEU A 106 7.78 -8.48 11.60
C LEU A 106 6.67 -8.70 12.66
N GLY A 107 6.87 -8.22 13.89
CA GLY A 107 5.92 -8.41 14.99
C GLY A 107 5.91 -9.83 15.58
N GLU A 108 6.94 -10.65 15.32
CA GLU A 108 7.05 -12.05 15.79
C GLU A 108 7.42 -12.19 17.28
N VAL A 109 7.08 -11.21 18.14
CA VAL A 109 7.30 -11.32 19.59
C VAL A 109 6.16 -12.08 20.24
N GLY A 110 6.16 -13.41 20.03
CA GLY A 110 5.36 -14.33 20.80
C GLY A 110 5.89 -14.47 22.22
N ASN A 111 5.17 -13.89 23.19
CA ASN A 111 5.21 -14.14 24.64
C ASN A 111 6.42 -14.91 25.20
N LEU A 112 7.35 -14.21 25.84
CA LEU A 112 8.06 -14.68 27.03
C LEU A 112 8.58 -13.48 27.85
N SER A 113 8.46 -13.58 29.18
CA SER A 113 8.84 -12.56 30.19
C SER A 113 8.20 -11.17 30.06
N GLU A 114 6.99 -11.05 30.59
CA GLU A 114 6.52 -9.82 31.21
C GLU A 114 7.27 -9.59 32.53
N GLU A 115 8.06 -8.53 32.63
CA GLU A 115 8.27 -7.75 33.87
C GLU A 115 9.11 -6.47 33.63
N LEU A 116 8.71 -5.37 34.28
CA LEU A 116 9.50 -4.15 34.56
C LEU A 116 9.92 -3.24 33.39
N ARG A 117 8.98 -2.37 32.97
CA ARG A 117 9.32 -0.96 32.64
C ARG A 117 9.84 -0.28 33.92
N PRO A 118 10.83 0.64 33.86
CA PRO A 118 10.44 2.05 33.74
C PRO A 118 11.40 2.98 32.96
N SER A 119 10.95 4.23 32.80
CA SER A 119 11.72 5.45 32.48
C SER A 119 11.86 5.86 31.01
N HIS A 120 10.74 6.19 30.37
CA HIS A 120 10.75 7.29 29.39
C HIS A 120 11.08 8.60 30.14
N ASN A 121 12.17 9.26 29.75
CA ASN A 121 12.41 10.66 30.11
C ASN A 121 13.03 11.38 28.90
N ARG A 122 12.67 12.65 28.74
CA ARG A 122 12.90 13.55 27.60
C ARG A 122 12.01 13.21 26.38
N ARG A 123 11.35 14.18 25.74
CA ARG A 123 11.32 15.64 25.99
C ARG A 123 9.96 16.18 25.53
N GLY A 124 9.38 17.11 26.28
CA GLY A 124 8.02 17.58 25.99
C GLY A 124 7.94 18.54 24.81
N TYR A 125 6.78 18.55 24.16
CA TYR A 125 6.25 19.68 23.41
C TYR A 125 4.83 19.97 23.92
N LEU A 126 4.70 21.07 24.65
CA LEU A 126 3.43 21.63 25.05
C LEU A 126 3.05 22.67 23.98
N PHE A 127 2.22 22.28 23.01
CA PHE A 127 1.67 23.23 22.04
C PHE A 127 0.30 23.69 22.50
N GLU A 128 0.29 24.82 23.22
CA GLU A 128 -0.92 25.59 23.48
C GLU A 128 -1.24 26.43 22.25
N GLY A 129 -1.94 25.81 21.30
CA GLY A 129 -2.33 26.46 20.04
C GLY A 129 -3.52 27.39 20.22
N HIS A 130 -3.27 28.71 20.19
CA HIS A 130 -4.32 29.67 19.89
C HIS A 130 -4.75 29.49 18.43
N LEU A 131 -6.04 29.31 18.16
CA LEU A 131 -6.57 29.38 16.79
C LEU A 131 -6.53 30.83 16.31
N THR A 132 -5.46 31.21 15.62
CA THR A 132 -5.51 32.34 14.68
C THR A 132 -6.14 31.84 13.38
N VAL A 133 -7.41 32.19 13.18
CA VAL A 133 -8.09 32.00 11.89
C VAL A 133 -7.56 33.07 10.95
N ASP A 134 -6.43 32.79 10.30
CA ASP A 134 -5.97 33.61 9.19
C ASP A 134 -7.00 33.51 8.05
N PRO A 135 -7.35 34.62 7.38
CA PRO A 135 -8.34 34.61 6.31
C PRO A 135 -7.84 33.74 5.14
N GLU A 136 -8.74 32.91 4.61
CA GLU A 136 -8.44 31.97 3.53
C GLU A 136 -7.80 32.69 2.33
N PRO A 137 -6.64 32.23 1.82
CA PRO A 137 -5.98 32.88 0.69
C PRO A 137 -6.87 32.81 -0.55
N PRO A 138 -6.93 33.88 -1.37
CA PRO A 138 -7.79 33.90 -2.56
C PRO A 138 -7.45 32.76 -3.51
N GLN A 139 -8.50 32.08 -4.00
CA GLN A 139 -8.35 30.91 -4.84
C GLN A 139 -7.63 31.23 -6.16
N PRO A 140 -6.74 30.36 -6.65
CA PRO A 140 -5.90 30.64 -7.82
C PRO A 140 -6.73 30.74 -9.11
N ASP A 141 -6.34 31.67 -10.00
CA ASP A 141 -7.13 32.11 -11.17
C ASP A 141 -7.65 31.00 -12.10
N TRP A 142 -6.93 29.87 -12.20
CA TRP A 142 -7.33 28.73 -13.02
C TRP A 142 -8.65 28.08 -12.54
N LEU A 143 -8.97 28.17 -11.25
CA LEU A 143 -10.20 27.64 -10.67
C LEU A 143 -11.42 28.51 -11.05
N LEU A 144 -11.23 29.83 -11.16
CA LEU A 144 -12.25 30.78 -11.59
C LEU A 144 -12.63 30.58 -13.07
N GLN A 145 -11.65 30.27 -13.94
CA GLN A 145 -11.91 30.02 -15.36
C GLN A 145 -12.76 28.76 -15.61
N SER A 146 -12.52 27.68 -14.85
CA SER A 146 -13.37 26.48 -14.93
C SER A 146 -14.82 26.79 -14.53
N ASN A 147 -15.01 27.50 -13.41
CA ASN A 147 -16.33 27.83 -12.89
C ASN A 147 -17.11 28.79 -13.80
N LEU A 148 -16.43 29.74 -14.46
CA LEU A 148 -17.04 30.64 -15.45
C LEU A 148 -17.57 29.89 -16.68
N LEU A 149 -16.81 28.94 -17.23
CA LEU A 149 -17.25 28.12 -18.36
C LEU A 149 -18.47 27.27 -17.98
N THR A 150 -18.47 26.64 -16.81
CA THR A 150 -19.62 25.85 -16.32
C THR A 150 -20.84 26.73 -16.03
N ALA A 151 -20.67 27.90 -15.42
CA ALA A 151 -21.77 28.82 -15.12
C ALA A 151 -22.41 29.42 -16.39
N THR A 152 -21.60 29.73 -17.40
CA THR A 152 -22.10 30.28 -18.68
C THR A 152 -22.91 29.23 -19.45
N ALA A 153 -22.53 27.94 -19.37
CA ALA A 153 -23.28 26.84 -19.95
C ALA A 153 -24.66 26.60 -19.29
N LEU A 154 -24.84 27.01 -18.03
CA LEU A 154 -26.10 26.82 -17.28
C LEU A 154 -27.07 28.01 -17.39
N LEU A 155 -26.62 29.18 -17.82
CA LEU A 155 -27.40 30.43 -17.87
C LEU A 155 -27.63 30.97 -19.30
N GLY A 156 -27.42 30.14 -20.32
CA GLY A 156 -27.68 30.46 -21.73
C GLY A 156 -29.17 30.50 -22.11
N GLY A 157 -29.95 31.37 -21.46
CA GLY A 157 -31.35 31.64 -21.79
C GLY A 157 -31.61 33.15 -21.95
N GLU A 158 -32.38 33.50 -23.00
CA GLU A 158 -32.93 34.83 -23.37
C GLU A 158 -31.93 36.00 -23.61
N SER A 159 -32.12 36.92 -24.58
CA SER A 159 -33.20 37.17 -25.55
C SER A 159 -32.63 38.01 -26.73
N SER A 160 -33.23 38.22 -27.91
CA SER A 160 -34.57 37.89 -28.46
C SER A 160 -34.54 37.99 -30.01
N GLY A 161 -35.61 37.55 -30.71
CA GLY A 161 -36.05 38.21 -31.97
C GLY A 161 -36.15 37.42 -33.29
N GLY A 162 -37.09 36.48 -33.41
CA GLY A 162 -37.67 35.96 -34.69
C GLY A 162 -36.77 35.08 -35.59
N GLU A 163 -37.23 34.01 -36.25
CA GLU A 163 -38.56 33.40 -36.42
C GLU A 163 -38.47 31.85 -36.42
N ALA A 164 -39.60 31.20 -36.13
CA ALA A 164 -39.99 29.81 -36.49
C ALA A 164 -38.89 28.71 -36.66
N GLY A 165 -38.78 27.81 -35.68
CA GLY A 165 -37.93 26.61 -35.82
C GLY A 165 -37.98 25.63 -34.63
N SER A 166 -39.17 25.22 -34.18
CA SER A 166 -39.30 24.27 -33.06
C SER A 166 -38.92 22.84 -33.46
N VAL A 167 -37.71 22.42 -33.08
CA VAL A 167 -37.32 21.01 -32.93
C VAL A 167 -36.61 20.82 -31.60
N ASN A 168 -37.40 20.52 -30.56
CA ASN A 168 -36.88 19.87 -29.36
C ASN A 168 -36.50 18.46 -29.76
N THR A 169 -35.22 18.13 -29.80
CA THR A 169 -34.80 16.77 -30.18
C THR A 169 -33.80 16.18 -29.21
N LEU A 170 -34.32 15.18 -28.48
CA LEU A 170 -33.59 14.16 -27.72
C LEU A 170 -32.44 13.55 -28.55
N GLU A 171 -32.59 13.51 -29.87
CA GLU A 171 -31.57 13.10 -30.86
C GLU A 171 -30.29 13.95 -30.78
N GLY A 172 -30.35 15.24 -30.46
CA GLY A 172 -29.15 16.06 -30.29
C GLY A 172 -28.30 15.62 -29.09
N ALA A 173 -28.95 15.22 -27.99
CA ALA A 173 -28.29 14.64 -26.83
C ALA A 173 -27.84 13.19 -27.10
N ALA A 174 -28.64 12.40 -27.82
CA ALA A 174 -28.29 11.04 -28.21
C ALA A 174 -27.03 11.01 -29.10
N ASN A 175 -26.95 11.88 -30.13
CA ASN A 175 -25.78 11.99 -31.00
C ASN A 175 -24.52 12.40 -30.23
N LEU A 176 -24.64 13.28 -29.22
CA LEU A 176 -23.51 13.65 -28.36
C LEU A 176 -23.07 12.51 -27.43
N ILE A 177 -24.00 11.68 -26.96
CA ILE A 177 -23.70 10.47 -26.18
C ILE A 177 -23.05 9.40 -27.06
N GLU A 178 -23.55 9.20 -28.28
CA GLU A 178 -23.04 8.23 -29.25
C GLU A 178 -21.62 8.60 -29.73
N GLU A 179 -21.38 9.89 -30.03
CA GLU A 179 -20.04 10.45 -30.26
C GLU A 179 -19.10 10.22 -29.06
N LEU A 180 -19.59 10.39 -27.82
CA LEU A 180 -18.79 10.17 -26.62
C LEU A 180 -18.47 8.67 -26.40
N VAL A 181 -19.42 7.77 -26.68
CA VAL A 181 -19.23 6.32 -26.59
C VAL A 181 -18.24 5.82 -27.64
N ASN A 182 -18.37 6.26 -28.90
CA ASN A 182 -17.42 5.92 -29.95
C ASN A 182 -15.99 6.39 -29.60
N ARG A 183 -15.86 7.60 -29.05
CA ARG A 183 -14.56 8.11 -28.56
C ARG A 183 -14.02 7.37 -27.34
N LEU A 184 -14.84 6.65 -26.58
CA LEU A 184 -14.37 5.77 -25.51
C LEU A 184 -13.87 4.44 -26.09
N ASP A 185 -14.57 3.87 -27.07
CA ASP A 185 -14.14 2.65 -27.78
C ASP A 185 -12.82 2.82 -28.54
N ASP A 186 -12.47 4.04 -29.00
CA ASP A 186 -11.15 4.34 -29.57
C ASP A 186 -10.03 4.46 -28.50
N ILE A 187 -10.35 4.84 -27.26
CA ILE A 187 -9.39 5.01 -26.16
C ILE A 187 -9.13 3.68 -25.42
N VAL A 188 -10.11 2.78 -25.39
CA VAL A 188 -10.02 1.48 -24.71
C VAL A 188 -8.85 0.62 -25.21
N PRO A 189 -8.59 0.44 -26.53
CA PRO A 189 -7.46 -0.34 -27.03
C PRO A 189 -6.10 0.17 -26.52
N GLU A 190 -5.89 1.50 -26.51
CA GLU A 190 -4.62 2.11 -26.11
C GLU A 190 -4.31 1.92 -24.61
N ILE A 191 -5.33 1.65 -23.79
CA ILE A 191 -5.19 1.28 -22.37
C ILE A 191 -4.95 -0.23 -22.18
N LEU A 192 -5.46 -1.07 -23.10
CA LEU A 192 -5.40 -2.53 -23.01
C LEU A 192 -4.10 -3.14 -23.55
N ASP A 193 -3.44 -2.48 -24.51
CA ASP A 193 -2.20 -2.96 -25.15
C ASP A 193 -0.91 -2.67 -24.34
N ASN A 194 -1.01 -2.04 -23.17
CA ASN A 194 0.13 -1.87 -22.27
C ASN A 194 0.30 -3.11 -21.37
N ASP A 195 1.23 -3.99 -21.76
CA ASP A 195 1.55 -5.32 -21.19
C ASP A 195 2.03 -5.36 -19.70
N ALA A 196 1.68 -4.34 -18.91
CA ALA A 196 1.67 -4.39 -17.44
C ALA A 196 0.25 -4.67 -16.94
N ALA A 197 -0.33 -5.81 -17.37
CA ALA A 197 -1.70 -6.20 -17.05
C ALA A 197 -1.98 -6.10 -15.53
N VAL A 198 -2.80 -5.13 -15.13
CA VAL A 198 -3.20 -4.91 -13.74
C VAL A 198 -3.87 -6.20 -13.25
N PRO A 199 -3.31 -6.90 -12.24
CA PRO A 199 -3.90 -8.12 -11.74
C PRO A 199 -5.32 -7.85 -11.24
N ARG A 200 -6.28 -8.67 -11.69
CA ARG A 200 -7.67 -8.55 -11.22
C ARG A 200 -7.69 -8.75 -9.71
N ALA A 201 -8.33 -7.82 -8.99
CA ALA A 201 -8.41 -7.86 -7.54
C ALA A 201 -8.99 -9.20 -7.05
N PRO A 202 -8.23 -10.01 -6.28
CA PRO A 202 -8.72 -11.27 -5.72
C PRO A 202 -9.71 -11.01 -4.59
N PRO A 203 -10.48 -12.02 -4.15
CA PRO A 203 -11.42 -11.89 -3.04
C PRO A 203 -10.71 -11.59 -1.71
N ALA A 204 -11.45 -11.06 -0.74
CA ALA A 204 -10.91 -10.75 0.58
C ALA A 204 -10.41 -12.03 1.30
N SER A 205 -9.35 -11.90 2.10
CA SER A 205 -8.85 -13.01 2.90
C SER A 205 -9.93 -13.51 3.88
N LYS A 206 -10.22 -14.81 3.85
CA LYS A 206 -11.25 -15.40 4.72
C LYS A 206 -10.92 -15.24 6.20
N GLN A 207 -9.62 -15.20 6.55
CA GLN A 207 -9.18 -14.94 7.91
C GLN A 207 -9.41 -13.50 8.34
N VAL A 208 -9.22 -12.54 7.43
CA VAL A 208 -9.44 -11.11 7.70
C VAL A 208 -10.93 -10.85 7.89
N VAL A 209 -11.79 -11.37 7.00
CA VAL A 209 -13.24 -11.26 7.13
C VAL A 209 -13.76 -11.86 8.44
N ALA A 210 -13.24 -13.02 8.86
CA ALA A 210 -13.60 -13.66 10.12
C ALA A 210 -13.13 -12.92 11.39
N LYS A 211 -12.11 -12.06 11.28
CA LYS A 211 -11.58 -11.25 12.38
C LYS A 211 -12.24 -9.87 12.50
N LEU A 212 -13.11 -9.48 11.56
CA LEU A 212 -13.79 -8.19 11.60
C LEU A 212 -14.71 -8.08 12.83
N PRO A 213 -14.76 -6.92 13.51
CA PRO A 213 -15.64 -6.72 14.65
C PRO A 213 -17.11 -6.85 14.24
N VAL A 214 -17.86 -7.64 15.00
CA VAL A 214 -19.32 -7.77 14.89
C VAL A 214 -19.96 -7.12 16.11
N THR A 215 -20.65 -6.00 15.87
CA THR A 215 -21.36 -5.21 16.88
C THR A 215 -22.85 -5.50 16.81
N THR A 216 -23.49 -5.74 17.95
CA THR A 216 -24.95 -5.81 18.03
C THR A 216 -25.54 -4.41 18.18
N VAL A 217 -26.52 -4.07 17.35
CA VAL A 217 -27.24 -2.80 17.40
C VAL A 217 -28.08 -2.74 18.68
N THR A 218 -27.78 -1.79 19.57
CA THR A 218 -28.60 -1.51 20.75
C THR A 218 -29.52 -0.31 20.51
N GLU A 219 -30.58 -0.19 21.31
CA GLU A 219 -31.51 0.95 21.32
C GLU A 219 -30.76 2.31 21.39
N GLU A 220 -29.67 2.36 22.15
CA GLU A 220 -28.79 3.52 22.31
C GLU A 220 -27.98 3.85 21.05
N VAL A 221 -27.59 2.83 20.28
CA VAL A 221 -26.86 3.00 19.01
C VAL A 221 -27.81 3.48 17.92
N LEU A 222 -29.03 2.94 17.85
CA LEU A 222 -30.10 3.43 16.96
C LEU A 222 -30.43 4.90 17.23
N SER A 223 -30.54 5.26 18.50
CA SER A 223 -30.79 6.64 18.93
C SER A 223 -29.67 7.61 18.53
N LYS A 224 -28.44 7.12 18.29
CA LYS A 224 -27.27 7.91 17.87
C LYS A 224 -27.06 7.95 16.35
N LEU A 225 -27.33 6.85 15.64
CA LEU A 225 -27.23 6.78 14.17
C LEU A 225 -28.41 7.50 13.48
N GLY A 226 -29.52 7.70 14.18
CA GLY A 226 -30.77 8.21 13.60
C GLY A 226 -31.68 7.08 13.11
N LYS A 227 -32.96 7.40 12.91
CA LYS A 227 -34.01 6.43 12.55
C LYS A 227 -33.88 5.86 11.13
N ASP A 228 -33.05 6.51 10.31
CA ASP A 228 -32.80 6.18 8.90
C ASP A 228 -31.48 5.42 8.71
N ALA A 229 -30.99 4.75 9.77
CA ALA A 229 -29.89 3.80 9.65
C ALA A 229 -30.34 2.62 8.77
N VAL A 230 -29.69 2.44 7.63
CA VAL A 230 -30.04 1.45 6.60
C VAL A 230 -28.79 0.70 6.14
N CYS A 231 -28.88 -0.62 5.95
CA CYS A 231 -27.78 -1.38 5.37
C CYS A 231 -27.74 -1.17 3.85
N SER A 232 -26.67 -0.58 3.31
CA SER A 232 -26.58 -0.21 1.88
C SER A 232 -26.61 -1.38 0.88
N ILE A 233 -26.60 -2.64 1.35
CA ILE A 233 -26.66 -3.83 0.48
C ILE A 233 -28.10 -4.33 0.34
N CYS A 234 -28.83 -4.54 1.45
CA CYS A 234 -30.25 -4.98 1.40
C CYS A 234 -31.26 -3.82 1.38
N GLN A 235 -30.82 -2.60 1.67
CA GLN A 235 -31.65 -1.39 1.79
C GLN A 235 -32.71 -1.47 2.91
N GLU A 236 -32.50 -2.34 3.89
CA GLU A 236 -33.37 -2.51 5.06
C GLU A 236 -32.87 -1.66 6.25
N ASN A 237 -33.81 -1.09 7.01
CA ASN A 237 -33.53 -0.33 8.23
C ASN A 237 -32.95 -1.23 9.32
N LEU A 238 -31.99 -0.72 10.10
CA LEU A 238 -31.42 -1.47 11.21
C LEU A 238 -32.40 -1.52 12.39
N VAL A 239 -32.52 -2.67 13.04
CA VAL A 239 -33.41 -2.93 14.17
C VAL A 239 -32.60 -3.29 15.42
N ALA A 240 -33.19 -3.08 16.61
CA ALA A 240 -32.55 -3.44 17.86
C ALA A 240 -32.30 -4.96 17.93
N ASN A 241 -31.08 -5.33 18.34
CA ASN A 241 -30.48 -6.67 18.31
C ASN A 241 -29.95 -7.18 16.95
N ASP A 242 -30.01 -6.38 15.88
CA ASP A 242 -29.35 -6.78 14.63
C ASP A 242 -27.83 -6.86 14.78
N LYS A 243 -27.22 -7.77 14.03
CA LYS A 243 -25.76 -7.93 13.99
C LYS A 243 -25.21 -7.12 12.82
N MET A 244 -24.27 -6.23 13.10
CA MET A 244 -23.52 -5.45 12.11
C MET A 244 -22.05 -5.86 12.14
N GLN A 245 -21.46 -6.08 10.97
CA GLN A 245 -20.03 -6.27 10.77
C GLN A 245 -19.44 -4.93 10.33
N GLU A 246 -18.48 -4.41 11.09
CA GLU A 246 -17.80 -3.14 10.80
C GLU A 246 -16.50 -3.41 10.03
N LEU A 247 -16.34 -2.73 8.89
CA LEU A 247 -15.09 -2.73 8.12
C LEU A 247 -14.05 -1.77 8.73
N PRO A 248 -12.74 -1.93 8.43
CA PRO A 248 -11.69 -1.02 8.91
C PRO A 248 -11.93 0.46 8.53
N CYS A 249 -12.67 0.70 7.43
CA CYS A 249 -13.11 2.02 6.97
C CYS A 249 -14.37 2.55 7.66
N LYS A 250 -14.80 1.98 8.79
CA LYS A 250 -15.96 2.38 9.62
C LYS A 250 -17.35 2.22 9.00
N HIS A 251 -17.45 1.61 7.83
CA HIS A 251 -18.74 1.24 7.24
C HIS A 251 -19.26 -0.09 7.83
N THR A 252 -20.54 -0.11 8.17
CA THR A 252 -21.23 -1.24 8.83
C THR A 252 -22.25 -1.90 7.92
N PHE A 253 -22.27 -3.23 7.90
CA PHE A 253 -23.19 -4.02 7.07
C PHE A 253 -23.70 -5.25 7.84
N HIS A 254 -24.85 -5.79 7.46
CA HIS A 254 -25.26 -7.12 7.93
C HIS A 254 -24.22 -8.18 7.51
N PRO A 255 -23.72 -9.05 8.42
CA PRO A 255 -22.85 -10.17 8.07
C PRO A 255 -23.35 -11.05 6.89
N PRO A 256 -24.64 -11.43 6.79
CA PRO A 256 -25.13 -12.18 5.63
C PRO A 256 -25.12 -11.40 4.31
N CYS A 257 -25.15 -10.06 4.35
CA CYS A 257 -25.09 -9.22 3.16
C CYS A 257 -23.64 -8.92 2.73
N LEU A 258 -22.74 -8.72 3.70
CA LEU A 258 -21.34 -8.41 3.44
C LEU A 258 -20.53 -9.62 2.95
N LYS A 259 -20.85 -10.82 3.46
CA LYS A 259 -20.08 -12.03 3.13
C LYS A 259 -20.10 -12.38 1.62
N PRO A 260 -21.25 -12.45 0.92
CA PRO A 260 -21.28 -12.75 -0.52
C PRO A 260 -20.53 -11.71 -1.36
N TRP A 261 -20.50 -10.44 -0.93
CA TRP A 261 -19.72 -9.40 -1.57
C TRP A 261 -18.21 -9.66 -1.39
N LEU A 262 -17.77 -9.98 -0.17
CA LEU A 262 -16.35 -10.21 0.13
C LEU A 262 -15.78 -11.54 -0.42
N ASP A 263 -16.65 -12.51 -0.72
CA ASP A 263 -16.30 -13.74 -1.44
C ASP A 263 -15.96 -13.47 -2.94
N VAL A 264 -16.29 -12.29 -3.49
CA VAL A 264 -16.02 -11.89 -4.89
C VAL A 264 -15.08 -10.69 -4.99
N HIS A 265 -15.16 -9.73 -4.07
CA HIS A 265 -14.42 -8.47 -4.08
C HIS A 265 -13.68 -8.24 -2.76
N ASN A 266 -12.46 -7.70 -2.80
CA ASN A 266 -11.74 -7.30 -1.58
C ASN A 266 -12.13 -5.90 -1.05
N SER A 267 -13.03 -5.16 -1.70
CA SER A 267 -13.25 -3.73 -1.42
C SER A 267 -14.57 -3.42 -0.72
N CYS A 268 -14.62 -2.33 0.05
CA CYS A 268 -15.85 -1.83 0.68
C CYS A 268 -16.88 -1.36 -0.38
N PRO A 269 -18.16 -1.78 -0.32
CA PRO A 269 -19.20 -1.31 -1.25
C PRO A 269 -19.38 0.21 -1.32
N ILE A 270 -19.13 0.93 -0.21
CA ILE A 270 -19.40 2.38 -0.11
C ILE A 270 -18.18 3.21 -0.53
N CYS A 271 -17.00 2.93 0.05
CA CYS A 271 -15.80 3.77 -0.14
C CYS A 271 -14.66 3.09 -0.91
N ARG A 272 -14.88 1.88 -1.46
CA ARG A 272 -13.88 1.05 -2.17
C ARG A 272 -12.60 0.73 -1.39
N HIS A 273 -12.55 1.02 -0.09
CA HIS A 273 -11.41 0.67 0.77
C HIS A 273 -11.13 -0.84 0.71
N GLU A 274 -9.93 -1.20 0.28
CA GLU A 274 -9.51 -2.59 0.05
C GLU A 274 -9.06 -3.28 1.34
N LEU A 275 -9.50 -4.51 1.51
CA LEU A 275 -9.05 -5.46 2.51
C LEU A 275 -7.87 -6.29 1.96
N GLN A 276 -7.09 -6.86 2.88
CA GLN A 276 -6.04 -7.82 2.52
C GLN A 276 -6.63 -9.09 1.92
N THR A 277 -5.95 -9.64 0.93
CA THR A 277 -6.31 -10.85 0.19
C THR A 277 -5.42 -12.03 0.59
N ASP A 278 -5.84 -13.26 0.27
CA ASP A 278 -5.01 -14.46 0.48
C ASP A 278 -3.98 -14.68 -0.65
N ASP A 279 -3.93 -13.80 -1.66
CA ASP A 279 -3.02 -13.89 -2.82
C ASP A 279 -1.72 -13.07 -2.59
N HIS A 280 -0.66 -13.78 -2.23
CA HIS A 280 0.67 -13.18 -2.03
C HIS A 280 1.24 -12.45 -3.27
N ALA A 281 0.91 -12.89 -4.49
CA ALA A 281 1.38 -12.24 -5.71
C ALA A 281 0.66 -10.90 -5.91
N TYR A 282 -0.65 -10.85 -5.63
CA TYR A 282 -1.42 -9.61 -5.67
C TYR A 282 -0.95 -8.59 -4.62
N GLU A 283 -0.81 -8.99 -3.35
CA GLU A 283 -0.35 -8.08 -2.29
C GLU A 283 1.08 -7.55 -2.57
N SER A 284 1.98 -8.41 -3.06
CA SER A 284 3.34 -8.01 -3.48
C SER A 284 3.31 -7.05 -4.68
N TRP A 285 2.43 -7.25 -5.65
CA TRP A 285 2.25 -6.33 -6.78
C TRP A 285 1.72 -4.96 -6.31
N LYS A 286 0.70 -4.96 -5.45
CA LYS A 286 0.08 -3.76 -4.87
C LYS A 286 1.07 -2.93 -4.03
N GLU A 287 1.89 -3.59 -3.21
CA GLU A 287 2.93 -2.91 -2.43
C GLU A 287 4.08 -2.37 -3.31
N ARG A 288 4.39 -3.08 -4.40
CA ARG A 288 5.34 -2.61 -5.43
C ARG A 288 4.84 -1.37 -6.14
N GLU A 289 3.56 -1.34 -6.53
CA GLU A 289 2.95 -0.21 -7.20
C GLU A 289 2.84 1.01 -6.27
N LYS A 290 2.38 0.80 -5.02
CA LYS A 290 2.29 1.86 -4.01
C LYS A 290 3.64 2.54 -3.74
N GLU A 291 4.74 1.80 -3.62
CA GLU A 291 6.05 2.42 -3.42
C GLU A 291 6.55 3.15 -4.68
N ALA A 292 6.23 2.65 -5.89
CA ALA A 292 6.56 3.35 -7.13
C ALA A 292 5.75 4.65 -7.30
N GLU A 293 4.52 4.70 -6.79
CA GLU A 293 3.71 5.92 -6.68
C GLU A 293 4.35 6.92 -5.71
N GLU A 294 4.75 6.47 -4.50
CA GLU A 294 5.43 7.34 -3.53
C GLU A 294 6.82 7.79 -4.01
N GLU A 295 7.57 6.97 -4.77
CA GLU A 295 8.81 7.38 -5.43
C GLU A 295 8.54 8.46 -6.50
N ARG A 296 7.45 8.32 -7.27
CA ARG A 296 7.04 9.32 -8.29
C ARG A 296 6.61 10.64 -7.64
N LYS A 297 5.85 10.59 -6.54
CA LYS A 297 5.50 11.77 -5.73
C LYS A 297 6.74 12.41 -5.10
N GLY A 298 7.65 11.61 -4.56
CA GLY A 298 8.92 12.07 -4.01
C GLY A 298 9.78 12.79 -5.04
N ALA A 299 9.88 12.23 -6.26
CA ALA A 299 10.55 12.88 -7.39
C ALA A 299 9.86 14.19 -7.81
N ALA A 300 8.52 14.19 -7.92
CA ALA A 300 7.75 15.40 -8.25
C ALA A 300 7.90 16.51 -7.19
N ASN A 301 7.94 16.15 -5.90
CA ASN A 301 8.18 17.08 -4.80
C ASN A 301 9.63 17.61 -4.81
N ALA A 302 10.62 16.75 -5.08
CA ALA A 302 12.02 17.17 -5.20
C ALA A 302 12.24 18.16 -6.35
N VAL A 303 11.51 18.01 -7.47
CA VAL A 303 11.55 18.96 -8.61
C VAL A 303 10.89 20.31 -8.29
N ARG A 304 9.95 20.37 -7.33
CA ARG A 304 9.23 21.60 -6.97
C ARG A 304 10.02 22.57 -6.08
N GLY A 305 11.20 22.16 -5.58
CA GLY A 305 12.01 22.94 -4.64
C GLY A 305 11.72 22.49 -3.21
N GLY A 306 12.77 22.07 -2.49
CA GLY A 306 12.63 21.31 -1.26
C GLY A 306 12.20 22.15 -0.05
N GLU A 307 11.04 21.82 0.51
CA GLU A 307 10.70 22.08 1.90
C GLU A 307 10.12 20.80 2.53
N TYR A 308 11.01 19.97 3.10
CA TYR A 308 10.60 18.77 3.82
C TYR A 308 10.26 19.11 5.27
N MET A 309 8.98 19.40 5.55
CA MET A 309 8.44 19.13 6.89
C MET A 309 8.09 17.65 6.99
N TYR A 310 8.91 16.89 7.71
CA TYR A 310 8.51 15.61 8.26
C TYR A 310 7.68 15.86 9.53
N VAL A 311 6.49 15.25 9.59
CA VAL A 311 5.61 15.20 10.76
C VAL A 311 5.89 13.93 11.56
#